data_AF-A0AAE6NXB5-F1
#
_entry.id   AF-A0AAE6NXB5-F1
#
_cell.length_a   1.000
_cell.length_b   1.000
_cell.length_c   1.000
_cell.angle_alpha   90.00
_cell.angle_beta   90.00
_cell.angle_gamma   90.00
#
_symmetry.space_group_name_H-M   'P 1'
#
loop_
_entity.id
_entity.type
_entity.pdbx_description
1 polymer ?
#
loop_
_entity_poly.entity_id
_entity_poly.type
_entity_poly.pdbx_seq_one_letter_code
_entity_poly.pdbx_strand_id
1 'polypeptide(L)' 'MADQILPIIHRGIAIRQAEVPGAPFEWTHEETDAHGMAPTLDEAKRQINTHLGGPDPDCRPEEGE' A
#
# COMPACT_ATOMS: atom_id res chain seq x y z
N MET A 1 3.46 23.21 -8.92
CA MET A 1 3.42 22.16 -9.95
C MET A 1 3.00 20.90 -9.21
N ALA A 2 1.75 20.47 -9.37
CA ALA A 2 1.26 19.27 -8.70
C ALA A 2 1.89 18.09 -9.44
N ASP A 3 2.88 17.46 -8.83
CA ASP A 3 3.40 16.19 -9.28
C ASP A 3 2.22 15.21 -9.22
N GLN A 4 1.63 14.90 -10.37
CA GLN A 4 0.54 13.94 -10.46
C GLN A 4 1.17 12.56 -10.29
N ILE A 5 1.50 12.21 -9.05
CA ILE A 5 2.01 10.91 -8.70
C ILE A 5 0.87 9.94 -8.97
N LEU A 6 0.97 9.23 -10.09
CA LEU A 6 -0.05 8.28 -10.51
C LEU A 6 -0.27 7.26 -9.38
N PRO A 7 -1.54 6.96 -9.02
CA PRO A 7 -1.83 6.02 -7.95
C PRO A 7 -1.25 4.64 -8.31
N ILE A 8 -0.47 4.08 -7.39
CA ILE A 8 0.13 2.76 -7.52
C ILE A 8 -0.95 1.73 -7.18
N ILE A 9 -1.27 0.85 -8.12
CA ILE A 9 -2.28 -0.19 -7.90
C ILE A 9 -1.59 -1.44 -7.33
N HIS A 10 -1.96 -1.86 -6.12
CA HIS A 10 -1.49 -3.08 -5.48
C HIS A 10 -2.67 -3.98 -5.13
N ARG A 11 -2.75 -5.18 -5.72
CA ARG A 11 -3.86 -6.15 -5.54
C ARG A 11 -5.26 -5.54 -5.74
N GLY A 12 -5.38 -4.61 -6.68
CA GLY A 12 -6.63 -3.89 -6.97
C GLY A 12 -6.91 -2.69 -6.06
N ILE A 13 -6.05 -2.41 -5.09
CA ILE A 13 -6.16 -1.29 -4.15
C ILE A 13 -5.26 -0.15 -4.62
N ALA A 14 -5.81 1.06 -4.70
CA ALA A 14 -5.05 2.24 -5.10
C ALA A 14 -4.26 2.81 -3.91
N ILE A 15 -2.96 2.96 -4.08
CA ILE A 15 -2.05 3.65 -3.17
C ILE A 15 -1.70 5.01 -3.78
N ARG A 16 -2.05 6.08 -3.09
CA ARG A 16 -1.77 7.46 -3.45
C ARG A 16 -0.63 7.98 -2.59
N GLN A 17 0.29 8.73 -3.21
CA GLN A 17 1.30 9.44 -2.46
C GLN A 17 0.76 10.83 -2.09
N ALA A 18 0.57 11.09 -0.80
CA ALA A 18 0.19 12.38 -0.26
C ALA A 18 1.44 13.21 0.13
N GLU A 19 1.35 14.52 0.05
CA GLU A 19 2.41 15.46 0.48
C GLU A 19 2.44 15.64 2.01
N VAL A 20 2.17 14.57 2.78
CA VAL A 20 2.08 14.62 4.24
C VAL A 20 3.44 14.31 4.87
N PRO A 21 3.97 15.19 5.74
CA PRO A 21 5.20 14.89 6.47
C PRO A 21 4.98 13.72 7.45
N GLY A 22 5.67 12.60 7.21
CA GLY A 22 5.70 11.42 8.08
C GLY A 22 4.86 10.23 7.62
N ALA A 23 3.82 10.44 6.81
CA ALA A 23 3.02 9.35 6.22
C ALA A 23 2.60 9.69 4.78
N PRO A 24 3.55 9.69 3.83
CA PRO A 24 3.27 10.13 2.48
C PRO A 24 2.51 9.09 1.65
N PHE A 25 2.22 7.88 2.13
CA PHE A 25 1.49 6.88 1.34
C PHE A 25 0.14 6.57 1.98
N GLU A 26 -0.94 6.85 1.28
CA GLU A 26 -2.30 6.49 1.66
C GLU A 26 -2.83 5.44 0.70
N TRP A 27 -3.59 4.47 1.19
CA TRP A 27 -4.28 3.50 0.35
C TRP A 27 -5.75 3.46 0.69
N THR A 28 -6.57 3.20 -0.33
CA THR A 28 -8.03 3.13 -0.18
C THR A 28 -8.57 1.98 -1.03
N HIS A 29 -9.39 1.15 -0.41
CA HIS A 29 -10.08 0.01 -1.00
C HIS A 29 -11.58 0.29 -1.04
N GLU A 30 -12.06 0.73 -2.21
CA GLU A 30 -13.46 1.13 -2.40
C GLU A 30 -14.45 -0.03 -2.23
N GLU A 31 -14.04 -1.27 -2.49
CA GLU A 31 -14.93 -2.44 -2.38
C GLU A 31 -15.29 -2.78 -0.93
N THR A 32 -14.36 -2.59 0.01
CA THR A 32 -14.57 -2.89 1.43
C THR A 32 -14.63 -1.65 2.32
N ASP A 33 -14.58 -0.46 1.72
CA ASP A 33 -14.44 0.83 2.42
C ASP A 33 -13.23 0.88 3.39
N ALA A 34 -12.19 0.11 3.09
CA ALA A 34 -11.00 0.05 3.93
C ALA A 34 -9.97 1.07 3.47
N HIS A 35 -9.24 1.68 4.40
CA HIS A 35 -8.18 2.62 4.08
C HIS A 35 -7.09 2.59 5.14
N GLY A 36 -5.90 3.08 4.77
CA GLY A 36 -4.78 3.19 5.69
C GLY A 36 -3.73 4.18 5.21
N MET A 37 -2.90 4.64 6.14
CA MET A 37 -1.77 5.51 5.88
C MET A 37 -0.49 4.82 6.32
N ALA A 38 0.59 5.06 5.58
CA ALA A 38 1.88 4.44 5.80
C ALA A 38 3.03 5.42 5.50
N PRO A 39 4.15 5.30 6.25
CA PRO A 39 5.35 6.09 5.99
C PRO A 39 6.06 5.68 4.69
N THR A 40 5.86 4.45 4.22
CA THR A 40 6.51 3.91 3.02
C THR A 40 5.55 3.08 2.17
N LEU A 41 5.86 2.97 0.87
CA LEU A 41 5.10 2.12 -0.05
C LEU A 41 5.08 0.64 0.39
N ASP A 42 6.20 0.13 0.91
CA ASP A 42 6.29 -1.26 1.40
C ASP A 42 5.31 -1.49 2.55
N GLU A 43 5.25 -0.55 3.50
CA GLU A 43 4.35 -0.65 4.64
C GLU A 43 2.87 -0.52 4.22
N ALA A 44 2.55 0.34 3.25
CA ALA A 44 1.22 0.38 2.65
C ALA A 44 0.84 -0.97 2.02
N LYS A 45 1.74 -1.59 1.26
CA LYS A 45 1.53 -2.93 0.69
C LYS A 45 1.36 -4.00 1.76
N ARG A 46 2.14 -3.97 2.84
CA ARG A 46 1.99 -4.89 3.99
C ARG A 46 0.62 -4.75 4.66
N GLN A 47 0.15 -3.52 4.87
CA GLN A 47 -1.19 -3.26 5.41
C GLN A 47 -2.27 -3.83 4.49
N ILE A 48 -2.17 -3.59 3.18
CA ILE A 48 -3.08 -4.16 2.17
C ILE A 48 -3.07 -5.69 2.19
N ASN A 49 -1.90 -6.32 2.22
CA ASN A 49 -1.79 -7.78 2.27
C ASN A 49 -2.43 -8.36 3.54
N THR A 50 -2.22 -7.70 4.67
CA THR A 50 -2.84 -8.08 5.95
C THR A 50 -4.36 -7.93 5.88
N HIS A 51 -4.86 -6.83 5.31
CA HIS A 51 -6.30 -6.58 5.10
C HIS A 51 -6.96 -7.63 4.20
N LEU A 52 -6.29 -7.99 3.11
CA LEU A 52 -6.75 -9.02 2.17
C LEU A 52 -6.57 -10.47 2.70
N GLY A 53 -6.09 -10.64 3.93
CA GLY A 53 -6.05 -11.93 4.61
C GLY A 53 -4.94 -12.88 4.14
N GLY A 54 -3.82 -12.37 3.64
CA GLY A 54 -2.67 -13.23 3.36
C GLY A 54 -1.45 -12.50 2.79
N PRO A 55 -0.24 -13.04 3.02
CA PRO A 55 0.98 -12.50 2.41
C PRO A 55 0.82 -12.45 0.89
N ASP A 56 1.41 -11.42 0.27
CA ASP A 56 1.52 -11.41 -1.19
C ASP A 56 2.27 -12.68 -1.61
N PRO A 57 1.73 -13.51 -2.53
CA PRO A 57 2.45 -14.70 -2.99
C PRO A 57 3.78 -14.36 -3.68
N ASP A 58 4.00 -13.09 -4.06
CA ASP A 58 5.25 -12.56 -4.60
C ASP A 58 6.22 -12.07 -3.50
N CYS A 59 5.73 -11.74 -2.30
CA CYS A 59 6.57 -11.55 -1.10
C CYS A 59 6.95 -12.91 -0.51
N ARG A 60 7.78 -13.68 -1.22
CA ARG A 60 8.50 -14.77 -0.56
C ARG A 60 9.42 -14.16 0.50
N PRO A 61 9.30 -14.51 1.80
CA PRO A 61 10.46 -14.40 2.66
C PRO A 61 11.52 -15.31 2.04
N GLU A 62 12.71 -14.79 1.74
CA GLU A 62 13.85 -15.64 1.43
C GLU A 62 14.13 -16.47 2.69
N GLU A 63 13.57 -17.69 2.73
CA GLU A 63 13.92 -18.72 3.70
C GLU A 63 15.36 -19.16 3.41
N GLY A 64 16.31 -18.41 3.98
CA GLY A 64 17.71 -18.80 4.09
C GLY A 64 17.90 -19.71 5.30
N GLU A 65 18.19 -20.98 4.99
CA GLU A 65 18.81 -22.09 5.76
C GLU A 65 19.19 -21.89 7.24
#